data_AF-A0A2G6P4G5-F1
#
_entry.id   AF-A0A2G6P4G5-F1
#
_cell.length_a   1.000
_cell.length_b   1.000
_cell.length_c   1.000
_cell.angle_alpha   90.00
_cell.angle_beta   90.00
_cell.angle_gamma   90.00
#
_symmetry.space_group_name_H-M   'P 1'
#
loop_
_entity.id
_entity.type
_entity.pdbx_description
1 polymer ?
#
loop_
_entity_poly.entity_id
_entity_poly.type
_entity_poly.pdbx_seq_one_letter_code
_entity_poly.pdbx_strand_id
1 'polypeptide(L)'
;MIDPNIIGGALPPVDDGVTACLAYGGFDTATSWALSEIDAGRDARIIAYTNAQVQRYNRFIHERRFGALNECRFSVSEIVIAHQSFDALDSYLKPISIHTSEELEVLDTTRERHPKWPKIPAHKIKLKRDGGAVAFAFVADDQPQLDAATGKGFADWRRLKRESEREEVAGSHLRASQLALDAKTWAMRKSFAPLRHAYAITVHKSQGSAFDTALIDYANLSKIKNVFDFNRALYVAITRTRKYLAVVI
;
A
#
# COMPACT_ATOMS: atom_id res chain seq x y z
N MET A 1 -34.25 -2.33 29.84
CA MET A 1 -33.12 -3.17 30.27
C MET A 1 -33.08 -4.32 29.29
N ILE A 2 -32.11 -4.34 28.37
CA ILE A 2 -32.07 -5.28 27.25
C ILE A 2 -31.31 -6.54 27.70
N ASP A 3 -31.92 -7.69 27.47
CA ASP A 3 -31.40 -9.02 27.81
C ASP A 3 -30.15 -9.35 26.94
N PRO A 4 -28.98 -9.63 27.54
CA PRO A 4 -27.75 -9.93 26.81
C PRO A 4 -27.72 -11.33 26.16
N ASN A 5 -28.77 -12.15 26.27
CA ASN A 5 -28.81 -13.52 25.74
C ASN A 5 -29.57 -13.72 24.42
N ILE A 6 -29.71 -12.72 23.56
CA ILE A 6 -30.16 -12.95 22.18
C ILE A 6 -28.99 -13.50 21.35
N ILE A 7 -28.65 -14.77 21.61
CA ILE A 7 -27.95 -15.66 20.69
C ILE A 7 -28.99 -16.68 20.24
N GLY A 8 -29.43 -16.60 18.98
CA GLY A 8 -30.19 -17.68 18.35
C GLY A 8 -31.46 -17.24 17.61
N GLY A 9 -31.41 -17.36 16.27
CA GLY A 9 -32.58 -17.31 15.37
C GLY A 9 -32.59 -16.07 14.48
N ALA A 10 -32.00 -16.04 13.30
CA ALA A 10 -31.49 -17.11 12.44
C ALA A 10 -30.29 -16.59 11.64
N LEU A 11 -29.23 -17.39 11.56
CA LEU A 11 -28.22 -17.28 10.51
C LEU A 11 -28.79 -17.94 9.23
N PRO A 12 -28.37 -17.50 8.02
CA PRO A 12 -28.82 -18.10 6.76
C PRO A 12 -28.53 -19.60 6.70
N PRO A 13 -29.25 -20.38 5.85
CA PRO A 13 -29.18 -21.84 5.83
C PRO A 13 -27.75 -22.38 5.62
N VAL A 14 -27.44 -23.48 6.31
CA VAL A 14 -26.10 -24.05 6.52
C VAL A 14 -25.76 -25.12 5.48
N ASP A 15 -25.94 -24.84 4.20
CA ASP A 15 -25.56 -25.82 3.16
C ASP A 15 -24.16 -25.55 2.55
N ASP A 16 -23.52 -24.41 2.88
CA ASP A 16 -22.19 -24.01 2.34
C ASP A 16 -21.15 -23.61 3.40
N GLY A 17 -21.42 -23.87 4.69
CA GLY A 17 -20.51 -23.48 5.78
C GLY A 17 -20.54 -21.97 6.10
N VAL A 18 -20.09 -21.60 7.29
CA VAL A 18 -20.13 -20.21 7.77
C VAL A 18 -19.14 -19.34 7.00
N THR A 19 -19.65 -18.35 6.26
CA THR A 19 -18.85 -17.42 5.44
C THR A 19 -18.55 -16.08 6.12
N ALA A 20 -19.19 -15.79 7.26
CA ALA A 20 -18.95 -14.60 8.05
C ALA A 20 -18.96 -14.92 9.55
N CYS A 21 -17.98 -14.41 10.29
CA CYS A 21 -17.91 -14.63 11.74
C CYS A 21 -17.39 -13.42 12.53
N LEU A 22 -17.71 -13.44 13.82
CA LEU A 22 -17.04 -12.65 14.85
C LEU A 22 -15.94 -13.52 15.46
N ALA A 23 -14.70 -13.03 15.46
CA ALA A 23 -13.55 -13.76 15.97
C ALA A 23 -12.88 -12.99 17.10
N TYR A 24 -12.37 -13.70 18.09
CA TYR A 24 -11.61 -13.13 19.20
C TYR A 24 -10.12 -13.37 19.02
N GLY A 25 -9.29 -12.55 19.66
CA GLY A 25 -7.84 -12.72 19.74
C GLY A 25 -7.04 -11.67 18.96
N GLY A 26 -7.70 -10.61 18.47
CA GLY A 26 -7.06 -9.43 17.92
C GLY A 26 -5.97 -9.72 16.88
N PHE A 27 -4.77 -9.24 17.14
CA PHE A 27 -3.64 -9.28 16.20
C PHE A 27 -3.25 -10.71 15.79
N ASP A 28 -3.21 -11.64 16.74
CA ASP A 28 -2.73 -13.01 16.49
C ASP A 28 -3.72 -13.79 15.63
N THR A 29 -5.02 -13.64 15.90
CA THR A 29 -6.08 -14.23 15.07
C THR A 29 -6.07 -13.64 13.66
N ALA A 30 -6.04 -12.31 13.53
CA ALA A 30 -6.05 -11.65 12.23
C ALA A 30 -4.83 -12.06 11.37
N THR A 31 -3.64 -12.13 11.96
CA THR A 31 -2.43 -12.51 11.22
C THR A 31 -2.39 -14.00 10.87
N SER A 32 -2.76 -14.88 11.81
CA SER A 32 -2.78 -16.33 11.57
C SER A 32 -3.76 -16.70 10.48
N TRP A 33 -4.95 -16.09 10.47
CA TRP A 33 -5.95 -16.34 9.44
C TRP A 33 -5.54 -15.73 8.10
N ALA A 34 -4.97 -14.52 8.09
CA ALA A 34 -4.45 -13.93 6.85
C ALA A 34 -3.41 -14.84 6.20
N LEU A 35 -2.46 -15.36 6.97
CA LEU A 35 -1.45 -16.30 6.48
C LEU A 35 -2.09 -17.57 5.91
N SER A 36 -3.00 -18.20 6.64
CA SER A 36 -3.70 -19.40 6.18
C SER A 36 -4.45 -19.18 4.85
N GLU A 37 -5.09 -18.04 4.68
CA GLU A 37 -5.83 -17.72 3.46
C GLU A 37 -4.89 -17.44 2.27
N ILE A 38 -3.81 -16.70 2.52
CA ILE A 38 -2.79 -16.40 1.52
C ILE A 38 -2.09 -17.68 1.06
N ASP A 39 -1.73 -18.56 1.99
CA ASP A 39 -1.05 -19.83 1.69
C ASP A 39 -1.98 -20.79 0.91
N ALA A 40 -3.29 -20.66 1.08
CA ALA A 40 -4.29 -21.33 0.26
C ALA A 40 -4.58 -20.63 -1.08
N GLY A 41 -3.78 -19.63 -1.46
CA GLY A 41 -3.86 -18.92 -2.74
C GLY A 41 -5.02 -17.93 -2.85
N ARG A 42 -5.67 -17.56 -1.74
CA ARG A 42 -6.76 -16.59 -1.73
C ARG A 42 -6.24 -15.17 -1.57
N ASP A 43 -6.94 -14.25 -2.20
CA ASP A 43 -6.74 -12.81 -2.00
C ASP A 43 -7.32 -12.39 -0.64
N ALA A 44 -6.46 -12.38 0.37
CA ALA A 44 -6.83 -12.02 1.74
C ALA A 44 -6.19 -10.70 2.17
N ARG A 45 -7.00 -9.86 2.82
CA ARG A 45 -6.60 -8.54 3.32
C ARG A 45 -7.04 -8.32 4.75
N ILE A 46 -6.11 -7.88 5.59
CA ILE A 46 -6.46 -7.27 6.88
C ILE A 46 -6.81 -5.80 6.65
N ILE A 47 -8.00 -5.40 7.08
CA ILE A 47 -8.50 -4.03 6.99
C ILE A 47 -8.43 -3.37 8.35
N ALA A 48 -7.65 -2.29 8.45
CA ALA A 48 -7.49 -1.49 9.67
C ALA A 48 -7.69 0.00 9.39
N TYR A 49 -7.74 0.84 10.42
CA TYR A 49 -7.91 2.29 10.25
C TYR A 49 -6.57 3.02 10.09
N THR A 50 -5.60 2.76 10.99
CA THR A 50 -4.36 3.55 11.05
C THR A 50 -3.25 2.99 10.16
N ASN A 51 -2.49 3.87 9.51
CA ASN A 51 -1.32 3.46 8.72
C ASN A 51 -0.29 2.69 9.56
N ALA A 52 -0.11 3.05 10.83
CA ALA A 52 0.81 2.35 11.72
C ALA A 52 0.41 0.89 11.96
N GLN A 53 -0.88 0.62 12.15
CA GLN A 53 -1.37 -0.75 12.33
C GLN A 53 -1.26 -1.56 11.04
N VAL A 54 -1.59 -0.94 9.90
CA VAL A 54 -1.41 -1.56 8.57
C VAL A 54 0.06 -1.93 8.32
N GLN A 55 1.00 -1.03 8.64
CA GLN A 55 2.42 -1.31 8.51
C GLN A 55 2.88 -2.44 9.44
N ARG A 56 2.34 -2.50 10.66
CA ARG A 56 2.60 -3.59 11.60
C ARG A 56 2.16 -4.94 11.06
N TYR A 57 0.92 -5.06 10.57
CA TYR A 57 0.42 -6.29 9.94
C TYR A 57 1.25 -6.70 8.73
N ASN A 58 1.50 -5.75 7.83
CA ASN A 58 2.26 -6.00 6.60
C ASN A 58 3.67 -6.52 6.91
N ARG A 59 4.37 -5.90 7.85
CA ARG A 59 5.70 -6.33 8.29
C ARG A 59 5.66 -7.73 8.87
N PHE A 60 4.73 -7.99 9.81
CA PHE A 60 4.62 -9.29 10.47
C PHE A 60 4.33 -10.43 9.47
N ILE A 61 3.37 -10.23 8.57
CA ILE A 61 3.01 -11.24 7.57
C ILE A 61 4.15 -11.46 6.59
N HIS A 62 4.80 -10.40 6.13
CA HIS A 62 5.99 -10.52 5.29
C HIS A 62 7.09 -11.33 5.98
N GLU A 63 7.45 -10.96 7.20
CA GLU A 63 8.50 -11.61 7.98
C GLU A 63 8.19 -13.09 8.23
N ARG A 64 6.92 -13.43 8.44
CA ARG A 64 6.48 -14.80 8.66
C ARG A 64 6.53 -15.68 7.41
N ARG A 65 6.36 -15.10 6.22
CA ARG A 65 6.37 -15.82 4.93
C ARG A 65 7.76 -15.90 4.30
N PHE A 66 8.56 -14.85 4.42
CA PHE A 66 9.83 -14.73 3.70
C PHE A 66 11.06 -14.62 4.60
N GLY A 67 10.88 -14.62 5.93
CA GLY A 67 11.94 -14.31 6.88
C GLY A 67 12.12 -12.81 7.09
N ALA A 68 13.09 -12.43 7.92
CA ALA A 68 13.40 -11.03 8.17
C ALA A 68 13.65 -10.26 6.85
N LEU A 69 13.39 -8.96 6.85
CA LEU A 69 13.68 -8.12 5.69
C LEU A 69 15.17 -8.25 5.32
N ASN A 70 15.41 -8.73 4.11
CA ASN A 70 16.75 -8.93 3.56
C ASN A 70 17.22 -7.66 2.83
N GLU A 71 18.19 -7.76 1.92
CA GLU A 71 18.72 -6.60 1.17
C GLU A 71 17.62 -5.80 0.46
N CYS A 72 16.65 -6.49 -0.16
CA CYS A 72 15.44 -5.87 -0.69
C CYS A 72 14.28 -6.01 0.30
N ARG A 73 13.46 -4.95 0.40
CA ARG A 73 12.26 -4.92 1.25
C ARG A 73 11.09 -5.76 0.72
N PHE A 74 11.25 -6.40 -0.43
CA PHE A 74 10.26 -7.25 -1.08
C PHE A 74 10.90 -8.57 -1.47
N SER A 75 10.09 -9.62 -1.50
CA SER A 75 10.55 -10.97 -1.78
C SER A 75 9.99 -11.49 -3.10
N VAL A 76 10.73 -12.36 -3.78
CA VAL A 76 10.24 -13.01 -5.00
C VAL A 76 8.95 -13.79 -4.68
N SER A 77 7.99 -13.75 -5.62
CA SER A 77 6.63 -14.27 -5.50
C SER A 77 5.71 -13.51 -4.53
N GLU A 78 6.16 -12.38 -3.97
CA GLU A 78 5.30 -11.49 -3.18
C GLU A 78 4.37 -10.66 -4.06
N ILE A 79 3.12 -10.49 -3.62
CA ILE A 79 2.20 -9.50 -4.20
C ILE A 79 2.40 -8.15 -3.49
N VAL A 80 2.73 -7.15 -4.27
CA VAL A 80 2.91 -5.76 -3.84
C VAL A 80 1.91 -4.85 -4.52
N ILE A 81 1.63 -3.70 -3.92
CA ILE A 81 0.69 -2.72 -4.44
C ILE A 81 1.37 -1.36 -4.65
N ALA A 82 1.08 -0.73 -5.79
CA ALA A 82 1.55 0.61 -6.11
C ALA A 82 0.83 1.65 -5.23
N HIS A 83 1.55 2.29 -4.28
CA HIS A 83 0.93 3.30 -3.42
C HIS A 83 0.56 4.59 -4.17
N GLN A 84 1.33 4.91 -5.21
CA GLN A 84 1.17 6.03 -6.13
C GLN A 84 1.65 5.59 -7.51
N SER A 85 1.29 6.33 -8.55
CA SER A 85 1.82 6.05 -9.89
C SER A 85 3.33 6.34 -9.98
N PHE A 86 4.02 5.55 -10.79
CA PHE A 86 5.46 5.66 -11.00
C PHE A 86 5.85 5.25 -12.41
N ASP A 87 7.08 5.61 -12.79
CA ASP A 87 7.65 5.30 -14.10
C ASP A 87 8.33 3.93 -14.05
N ALA A 88 8.07 3.10 -15.06
CA ALA A 88 8.66 1.78 -15.21
C ALA A 88 9.04 1.54 -16.69
N LEU A 89 9.68 0.41 -16.96
CA LEU A 89 10.01 -0.04 -18.30
C LEU A 89 9.33 -1.37 -18.60
N ASP A 90 8.86 -1.59 -19.82
CA ASP A 90 8.34 -2.89 -20.24
C ASP A 90 9.48 -3.88 -20.60
N SER A 91 9.12 -5.07 -21.08
CA SER A 91 10.08 -6.09 -21.55
C SER A 91 10.97 -5.65 -22.71
N TYR A 92 10.58 -4.61 -23.45
CA TYR A 92 11.32 -4.02 -24.56
C TYR A 92 12.05 -2.74 -24.17
N LEU A 93 12.17 -2.46 -22.86
CA LEU A 93 12.77 -1.26 -22.29
C LEU A 93 12.05 0.04 -22.71
N LYS A 94 10.78 -0.03 -23.09
CA LYS A 94 9.96 1.14 -23.40
C LYS A 94 9.36 1.72 -22.11
N PRO A 95 9.31 3.05 -21.95
CA PRO A 95 8.68 3.68 -20.81
C PRO A 95 7.19 3.34 -20.72
N ILE A 96 6.76 2.92 -19.54
CA ILE A 96 5.37 2.69 -19.17
C ILE A 96 5.10 3.35 -17.81
N SER A 97 3.82 3.59 -17.50
CA SER A 97 3.42 4.02 -16.16
C SER A 97 2.67 2.90 -15.47
N ILE A 98 3.03 2.64 -14.23
CA ILE A 98 2.25 1.80 -13.31
C ILE A 98 1.30 2.71 -12.55
N HIS A 99 0.03 2.33 -12.48
CA HIS A 99 -1.00 3.16 -11.88
C HIS A 99 -1.13 2.89 -10.38
N THR A 100 -1.67 3.88 -9.66
CA THR A 100 -1.98 3.73 -8.23
C THR A 100 -2.93 2.55 -8.00
N SER A 101 -2.69 1.80 -6.94
CA SER A 101 -3.43 0.60 -6.54
C SER A 101 -3.30 -0.59 -7.48
N GLU A 102 -2.42 -0.54 -8.48
CA GLU A 102 -2.08 -1.71 -9.29
C GLU A 102 -1.34 -2.74 -8.44
N GLU A 103 -1.83 -3.98 -8.44
CA GLU A 103 -1.19 -5.12 -7.78
C GLU A 103 -0.22 -5.81 -8.74
N LEU A 104 0.95 -6.15 -8.22
CA LEU A 104 2.09 -6.63 -9.00
C LEU A 104 2.72 -7.80 -8.27
N GLU A 105 3.10 -8.83 -9.00
CA GLU A 105 3.88 -9.96 -8.47
C GLU A 105 5.37 -9.67 -8.66
N VAL A 106 6.16 -9.79 -7.60
CA VAL A 106 7.62 -9.64 -7.67
C VAL A 106 8.24 -10.89 -8.29
N LEU A 107 8.88 -10.75 -9.44
CA LEU A 107 9.53 -11.85 -10.14
C LEU A 107 11.03 -11.96 -9.85
N ASP A 108 11.69 -10.82 -9.63
CA ASP A 108 13.13 -10.76 -9.36
C ASP A 108 13.49 -9.46 -8.64
N THR A 109 14.53 -9.51 -7.82
CA THR A 109 15.10 -8.35 -7.14
C THR A 109 16.62 -8.39 -7.28
N THR A 110 17.18 -7.39 -7.95
CA THR A 110 18.63 -7.28 -8.15
C THR A 110 19.11 -5.94 -7.61
N ARG A 111 20.17 -5.95 -6.80
CA ARG A 111 20.77 -4.71 -6.29
C ARG A 111 21.47 -3.96 -7.43
N GLU A 112 20.92 -2.82 -7.81
CA GLU A 112 21.38 -2.04 -8.95
C GLU A 112 21.13 -0.54 -8.71
N ARG A 113 22.11 0.30 -9.04
CA ARG A 113 21.96 1.76 -8.90
C ARG A 113 21.01 2.29 -9.97
N HIS A 114 20.14 3.22 -9.58
CA HIS A 114 19.28 3.89 -10.55
C HIS A 114 20.12 4.68 -11.59
N PRO A 115 19.92 4.49 -12.91
CA PRO A 115 20.75 5.10 -13.96
C PRO A 115 20.83 6.64 -13.89
N LYS A 116 19.70 7.30 -13.56
CA LYS A 116 19.64 8.76 -13.43
C LYS A 116 19.95 9.26 -12.02
N TRP A 117 19.88 8.39 -11.00
CA TRP A 117 19.92 8.77 -9.58
C TRP A 117 20.84 7.85 -8.78
N PRO A 118 22.12 7.67 -9.18
CA PRO A 118 23.00 6.63 -8.64
C PRO A 118 23.42 6.84 -7.17
N LYS A 119 23.07 8.00 -6.58
CA LYS A 119 23.34 8.34 -5.18
C LYS A 119 22.33 7.76 -4.19
N ILE A 120 21.15 7.35 -4.68
CA ILE A 120 20.11 6.71 -3.87
C ILE A 120 20.30 5.20 -4.04
N PRO A 121 20.67 4.46 -2.99
CA PRO A 121 20.71 3.00 -3.02
C PRO A 121 19.34 2.43 -3.38
N ALA A 122 19.34 1.45 -4.28
CA ALA A 122 18.12 0.90 -4.83
C ALA A 122 18.31 -0.55 -5.26
N HIS A 123 17.17 -1.24 -5.39
CA HIS A 123 17.05 -2.50 -6.10
C HIS A 123 16.26 -2.27 -7.38
N LYS A 124 16.75 -2.85 -8.47
CA LYS A 124 15.93 -3.08 -9.66
C LYS A 124 15.02 -4.26 -9.37
N ILE A 125 13.73 -4.05 -9.60
CA ILE A 125 12.69 -5.06 -9.38
C ILE A 125 12.03 -5.40 -10.71
N LYS A 126 11.88 -6.70 -10.96
CA LYS A 126 11.06 -7.21 -12.06
C LYS A 126 9.68 -7.53 -11.50
N LEU A 127 8.66 -6.99 -12.13
CA LEU A 127 7.28 -7.04 -11.69
C LEU A 127 6.43 -7.66 -12.80
N LYS A 128 5.49 -8.51 -12.43
CA LYS A 128 4.45 -9.00 -13.32
C LYS A 128 3.15 -8.27 -13.00
N ARG A 129 2.55 -7.72 -14.03
CA ARG A 129 1.27 -7.03 -14.00
C ARG A 129 0.14 -8.03 -14.23
N ASP A 130 -1.08 -7.57 -14.00
CA ASP A 130 -2.27 -8.31 -14.44
C ASP A 130 -2.22 -8.58 -15.95
N GLY A 131 -2.71 -9.74 -16.38
CA GLY A 131 -2.58 -10.23 -17.76
C GLY A 131 -1.17 -10.70 -18.16
N GLY A 132 -0.21 -10.74 -17.23
CA GLY A 132 1.11 -11.34 -17.44
C GLY A 132 2.17 -10.43 -18.07
N ALA A 133 1.85 -9.15 -18.33
CA ALA A 133 2.82 -8.18 -18.81
C ALA A 133 3.93 -7.95 -17.76
N VAL A 134 5.17 -7.75 -18.21
CA VAL A 134 6.31 -7.54 -17.32
C VAL A 134 6.70 -6.06 -17.29
N ALA A 135 7.01 -5.57 -16.10
CA ALA A 135 7.55 -4.23 -15.85
C ALA A 135 8.85 -4.31 -15.05
N PHE A 136 9.75 -3.37 -15.28
CA PHE A 136 10.97 -3.15 -14.53
C PHE A 136 10.93 -1.78 -13.88
N ALA A 137 11.25 -1.73 -12.59
CA ALA A 137 11.29 -0.48 -11.84
C ALA A 137 12.43 -0.50 -10.82
N PHE A 138 12.66 0.63 -10.15
CA PHE A 138 13.62 0.72 -9.07
C PHE A 138 12.90 1.02 -7.77
N VAL A 139 13.23 0.30 -6.70
CA VAL A 139 12.75 0.57 -5.35
C VAL A 139 13.93 1.12 -4.55
N ALA A 140 13.74 2.24 -3.85
CA ALA A 140 14.76 2.77 -2.97
C ALA A 140 14.90 1.89 -1.72
N ASP A 141 16.15 1.62 -1.32
CA ASP A 141 16.45 0.81 -0.14
C ASP A 141 16.07 1.56 1.15
N ASP A 142 16.29 2.88 1.13
CA ASP A 142 16.03 3.79 2.24
C ASP A 142 14.96 4.83 1.81
N GLN A 143 13.71 4.54 2.17
CA GLN A 143 12.59 5.45 1.91
C GLN A 143 12.76 6.80 2.63
N PRO A 144 13.14 6.88 3.93
CA PRO A 144 13.50 8.14 4.57
C PRO A 144 14.53 8.97 3.81
N GLN A 145 15.58 8.35 3.25
CA GLN A 145 16.58 9.06 2.45
C GLN A 145 15.99 9.62 1.15
N LEU A 146 15.17 8.85 0.44
CA LEU A 146 14.46 9.31 -0.75
C LEU A 146 13.48 10.46 -0.41
N ASP A 147 12.75 10.34 0.68
CA ASP A 147 11.80 11.36 1.16
C ASP A 147 12.55 12.65 1.57
N ALA A 148 13.71 12.54 2.21
CA ALA A 148 14.56 13.68 2.53
C ALA A 148 15.13 14.35 1.26
N ALA A 149 15.59 13.56 0.29
CA ALA A 149 16.12 14.07 -0.97
C ALA A 149 15.05 14.82 -1.80
N THR A 150 13.86 14.24 -1.91
CA THR A 150 12.71 14.88 -2.59
C THR A 150 12.17 16.06 -1.78
N GLY A 151 12.12 15.95 -0.45
CA GLY A 151 11.70 17.01 0.46
C GLY A 151 12.57 18.27 0.37
N LYS A 152 13.89 18.11 0.23
CA LYS A 152 14.82 19.23 -0.02
C LYS A 152 14.48 19.93 -1.35
N GLY A 153 14.26 19.17 -2.43
CA GLY A 153 13.84 19.72 -3.72
C GLY A 153 12.55 20.54 -3.64
N PHE A 154 11.54 20.03 -2.92
CA PHE A 154 10.29 20.77 -2.69
C PHE A 154 10.45 21.99 -1.78
N ALA A 155 11.37 21.96 -0.80
CA ALA A 155 11.68 23.11 0.04
C ALA A 155 12.37 24.23 -0.76
N ASP A 156 13.34 23.86 -1.60
CA ASP A 156 14.06 24.77 -2.49
C ASP A 156 13.10 25.40 -3.53
N TRP A 157 12.18 24.60 -4.10
CA TRP A 157 11.13 25.11 -4.98
C TRP A 157 10.19 26.10 -4.27
N ARG A 158 9.71 25.77 -3.05
CA ARG A 158 8.86 26.67 -2.25
C ARG A 158 9.58 27.98 -1.92
N ARG A 159 10.89 27.95 -1.68
CA ARG A 159 11.69 29.14 -1.43
C ARG A 159 11.78 30.01 -2.68
N LEU A 160 12.17 29.44 -3.83
CA LEU A 160 12.26 30.17 -5.10
C LEU A 160 10.92 30.75 -5.54
N LYS A 161 9.81 30.06 -5.27
CA LYS A 161 8.45 30.56 -5.53
C LYS A 161 8.16 31.83 -4.71
N ARG A 162 8.45 31.81 -3.40
CA ARG A 162 8.26 32.98 -2.51
C ARG A 162 9.15 34.16 -2.88
N GLU A 163 10.39 33.92 -3.32
CA GLU A 163 11.31 34.97 -3.75
C GLU A 163 10.81 35.63 -5.05
N SER A 164 10.31 34.84 -6.00
CA SER A 164 9.73 35.35 -7.27
C SER A 164 8.39 36.09 -7.09
N GLU A 165 7.61 35.78 -6.06
CA GLU A 165 6.37 36.52 -5.74
C GLU A 165 6.67 37.89 -5.11
N ARG A 166 7.88 38.08 -4.56
CA ARG A 166 8.33 39.36 -3.96
C ARG A 166 9.01 40.29 -4.96
N GLU A 167 9.57 39.76 -6.03
CA GLU A 167 10.21 40.54 -7.10
C GLU A 167 9.31 40.58 -8.34
N GLU A 168 8.50 41.64 -8.47
CA GLU A 168 7.52 41.82 -9.57
C GLU A 168 8.11 41.79 -10.99
N VAL A 169 9.44 41.87 -11.18
CA VAL A 169 10.08 42.19 -12.48
C VAL A 169 11.05 41.11 -13.03
N ALA A 170 11.39 40.04 -12.29
CA ALA A 170 12.33 39.00 -12.76
C ALA A 170 11.66 37.86 -13.58
N GLY A 171 10.72 38.22 -14.44
CA GLY A 171 9.62 37.38 -14.96
C GLY A 171 9.91 36.23 -15.93
N SER A 172 11.15 35.80 -16.16
CA SER A 172 11.45 34.71 -17.12
C SER A 172 12.43 33.65 -16.58
N HIS A 173 13.63 34.03 -16.16
CA HIS A 173 14.67 33.09 -15.72
C HIS A 173 14.33 32.35 -14.41
N LEU A 174 13.66 33.03 -13.46
CA LEU A 174 13.26 32.42 -12.19
C LEU A 174 12.13 31.39 -12.40
N ARG A 175 11.20 31.65 -13.32
CA ARG A 175 10.14 30.68 -13.70
C ARG A 175 10.70 29.44 -14.36
N ALA A 176 11.64 29.58 -15.29
CA ALA A 176 12.30 28.44 -15.92
C ALA A 176 13.07 27.58 -14.90
N SER A 177 13.76 28.22 -13.94
CA SER A 177 14.48 27.54 -12.87
C SER A 177 13.54 26.82 -11.89
N GLN A 178 12.38 27.42 -11.57
CA GLN A 178 11.34 26.80 -10.76
C GLN A 178 10.74 25.57 -11.43
N LEU A 179 10.36 25.69 -12.72
CA LEU A 179 9.80 24.58 -13.51
C LEU A 179 10.80 23.44 -13.63
N ALA A 180 12.07 23.74 -13.87
CA ALA A 180 13.13 22.73 -13.94
C ALA A 180 13.33 22.01 -12.60
N LEU A 181 13.28 22.73 -11.48
CA LEU A 181 13.45 22.13 -10.14
C LEU A 181 12.25 21.26 -9.74
N ASP A 182 11.02 21.71 -10.05
CA ASP A 182 9.80 20.94 -9.80
C ASP A 182 9.80 19.67 -10.67
N ALA A 183 10.04 19.83 -11.97
CA ALA A 183 10.15 18.70 -12.91
C ALA A 183 11.23 17.70 -12.47
N LYS A 184 12.40 18.17 -12.02
CA LYS A 184 13.47 17.31 -11.51
C LYS A 184 13.05 16.55 -10.24
N THR A 185 12.37 17.22 -9.32
CA THR A 185 11.93 16.62 -8.04
C THR A 185 10.84 15.58 -8.27
N TRP A 186 9.86 15.90 -9.12
CA TRP A 186 8.82 14.94 -9.54
C TRP A 186 9.40 13.78 -10.33
N ALA A 187 10.32 14.03 -11.25
CA ALA A 187 11.00 12.97 -12.01
C ALA A 187 11.76 12.03 -11.07
N MET A 188 12.47 12.57 -10.07
CA MET A 188 13.14 11.75 -9.05
C MET A 188 12.14 10.88 -8.30
N ARG A 189 11.05 11.46 -7.78
CA ARG A 189 10.04 10.71 -7.03
C ARG A 189 9.38 9.62 -7.87
N LYS A 190 9.04 9.89 -9.13
CA LYS A 190 8.44 8.90 -10.04
C LYS A 190 9.42 7.83 -10.53
N SER A 191 10.72 8.10 -10.49
CA SER A 191 11.77 7.15 -10.88
C SER A 191 11.93 5.99 -9.88
N PHE A 192 11.42 6.14 -8.65
CA PHE A 192 11.43 5.10 -7.63
C PHE A 192 10.00 4.63 -7.34
N ALA A 193 9.77 3.34 -7.47
CA ALA A 193 8.48 2.70 -7.29
C ALA A 193 8.06 2.75 -5.80
N PRO A 194 6.99 3.49 -5.44
CA PRO A 194 6.48 3.57 -4.08
C PRO A 194 5.60 2.35 -3.79
N LEU A 195 6.19 1.16 -3.83
CA LEU A 195 5.51 -0.11 -3.58
C LEU A 195 5.26 -0.31 -2.08
N ARG A 196 4.22 -1.07 -1.76
CA ARG A 196 3.91 -1.53 -0.40
C ARG A 196 3.51 -2.99 -0.44
N HIS A 197 3.71 -3.69 0.68
CA HIS A 197 3.08 -5.01 0.87
C HIS A 197 1.57 -4.86 0.79
N ALA A 198 0.91 -5.88 0.25
CA ALA A 198 -0.52 -5.84 0.02
C ALA A 198 -1.33 -6.56 1.12
N TYR A 199 -0.71 -7.27 2.08
CA TYR A 199 -1.42 -8.10 3.09
C TYR A 199 -2.43 -7.34 3.96
N ALA A 200 -2.13 -6.07 4.26
CA ALA A 200 -2.97 -5.21 5.06
C ALA A 200 -3.09 -3.83 4.44
N ILE A 201 -4.24 -3.21 4.66
CA ILE A 201 -4.65 -2.00 3.95
C ILE A 201 -5.54 -1.16 4.87
N THR A 202 -5.48 0.17 4.70
CA THR A 202 -6.40 1.05 5.43
C THR A 202 -7.80 0.96 4.85
N VAL A 203 -8.82 1.06 5.70
CA VAL A 203 -10.23 1.04 5.30
C VAL A 203 -10.53 2.04 4.17
N HIS A 204 -9.93 3.23 4.22
CA HIS A 204 -10.08 4.24 3.16
C HIS A 204 -9.45 3.82 1.82
N LYS A 205 -8.31 3.13 1.85
CA LYS A 205 -7.66 2.65 0.64
C LYS A 205 -8.35 1.42 0.06
N SER A 206 -9.15 0.71 0.85
CA SER A 206 -9.92 -0.45 0.38
C SER A 206 -11.15 -0.08 -0.43
N GLN A 207 -11.56 1.19 -0.41
CA GLN A 207 -12.75 1.65 -1.13
C GLN A 207 -12.61 1.40 -2.63
N GLY A 208 -13.58 0.68 -3.21
CA GLY A 208 -13.59 0.34 -4.64
C GLY A 208 -12.87 -0.97 -4.98
N SER A 209 -12.20 -1.61 -4.03
CA SER A 209 -11.62 -2.95 -4.19
C SER A 209 -12.54 -4.03 -3.60
N ALA A 210 -12.38 -5.28 -4.01
CA ALA A 210 -13.00 -6.43 -3.36
C ALA A 210 -11.94 -7.51 -3.21
N PHE A 211 -12.00 -8.32 -2.15
CA PHE A 211 -11.05 -9.37 -1.80
C PHE A 211 -11.79 -10.67 -1.54
N ASP A 212 -11.16 -11.82 -1.75
CA ASP A 212 -11.78 -13.10 -1.38
C ASP A 212 -12.06 -13.14 0.12
N THR A 213 -11.09 -12.71 0.93
CA THR A 213 -11.19 -12.73 2.39
C THR A 213 -10.86 -11.37 3.00
N ALA A 214 -11.78 -10.83 3.81
CA ALA A 214 -11.56 -9.59 4.54
C ALA A 214 -11.54 -9.85 6.05
N LEU A 215 -10.43 -9.47 6.69
CA LEU A 215 -10.22 -9.61 8.13
C LEU A 215 -10.20 -8.20 8.74
N ILE A 216 -11.27 -7.82 9.43
CA ILE A 216 -11.46 -6.47 9.95
C ILE A 216 -10.89 -6.38 11.37
N ASP A 217 -9.88 -5.53 11.57
CA ASP A 217 -9.36 -5.18 12.89
C ASP A 217 -10.33 -4.19 13.56
N TYR A 218 -11.32 -4.72 14.29
CA TYR A 218 -12.38 -3.93 14.90
C TYR A 218 -11.82 -2.96 15.95
N ALA A 219 -10.88 -3.41 16.79
CA ALA A 219 -10.25 -2.61 17.83
C ALA A 219 -9.46 -1.42 17.25
N ASN A 220 -8.85 -1.58 16.07
CA ASN A 220 -8.21 -0.46 15.39
C ASN A 220 -9.23 0.47 14.73
N LEU A 221 -10.30 -0.08 14.14
CA LEU A 221 -11.35 0.68 13.49
C LEU A 221 -12.14 1.55 14.47
N SER A 222 -12.38 1.05 15.69
CA SER A 222 -13.09 1.76 16.77
C SER A 222 -12.36 2.99 17.32
N LYS A 223 -11.12 3.25 16.87
CA LYS A 223 -10.40 4.51 17.14
C LYS A 223 -11.01 5.71 16.40
N ILE A 224 -11.87 5.48 15.41
CA ILE A 224 -12.62 6.54 14.74
C ILE A 224 -13.65 7.10 15.72
N LYS A 225 -13.41 8.32 16.22
CA LYS A 225 -14.23 8.94 17.27
C LYS A 225 -15.63 9.32 16.81
N ASN A 226 -15.77 9.73 15.55
CA ASN A 226 -17.05 10.11 15.00
C ASN A 226 -17.84 8.85 14.63
N VAL A 227 -19.02 8.67 15.22
CA VAL A 227 -19.87 7.49 15.03
C VAL A 227 -20.31 7.30 13.58
N PHE A 228 -20.60 8.40 12.87
CA PHE A 228 -20.99 8.34 11.46
C PHE A 228 -19.82 7.86 10.59
N ASP A 229 -18.63 8.40 10.80
CA ASP A 229 -17.42 7.98 10.08
C ASP A 229 -17.03 6.53 10.42
N PHE A 230 -17.21 6.12 11.68
CA PHE A 230 -16.99 4.75 12.11
C PHE A 230 -17.94 3.78 11.39
N ASN A 231 -19.24 4.05 11.41
CA ASN A 231 -20.24 3.22 10.73
C ASN A 231 -19.98 3.14 9.22
N ARG A 232 -19.61 4.26 8.59
CA ARG A 232 -19.22 4.28 7.17
C ARG A 232 -17.97 3.45 6.92
N ALA A 233 -16.95 3.55 7.77
CA ALA A 233 -15.73 2.77 7.63
C ALA A 233 -16.02 1.27 7.81
N LEU A 234 -16.82 0.89 8.81
CA LEU A 234 -17.22 -0.50 9.04
C LEU A 234 -18.00 -1.06 7.85
N TYR A 235 -18.95 -0.30 7.31
CA TYR A 235 -19.67 -0.66 6.09
C TYR A 235 -18.74 -0.87 4.89
N VAL A 236 -17.80 0.06 4.68
CA VAL A 236 -16.81 -0.07 3.60
C VAL A 236 -16.00 -1.35 3.79
N ALA A 237 -15.47 -1.61 4.99
CA ALA A 237 -14.64 -2.78 5.29
C ALA A 237 -15.39 -4.11 5.05
N ILE A 238 -16.62 -4.23 5.56
CA ILE A 238 -17.46 -5.43 5.42
C ILE A 238 -17.75 -5.72 3.94
N THR A 239 -18.14 -4.69 3.19
CA THR A 239 -18.51 -4.83 1.76
C THR A 239 -17.33 -5.06 0.83
N ARG A 240 -16.08 -5.15 1.33
CA ARG A 240 -14.94 -5.56 0.51
C ARG A 240 -14.89 -7.07 0.31
N THR A 241 -15.65 -7.83 1.07
CA THR A 241 -15.59 -9.31 1.07
C THR A 241 -16.33 -9.92 -0.12
N ARG A 242 -15.70 -10.88 -0.81
CA ARG A 242 -16.35 -11.74 -1.81
C ARG A 242 -16.74 -13.11 -1.26
N LYS A 243 -15.93 -13.73 -0.41
CA LYS A 243 -16.13 -15.10 0.10
C LYS A 243 -16.18 -15.19 1.62
N TYR A 244 -15.15 -14.72 2.33
CA TYR A 244 -15.02 -14.93 3.77
C TYR A 244 -14.80 -13.62 4.53
N LEU A 245 -15.62 -13.37 5.54
CA LEU A 245 -15.54 -12.19 6.41
C LEU A 245 -15.21 -12.62 7.84
N ALA A 246 -14.22 -11.98 8.45
CA ALA A 246 -14.04 -12.02 9.89
C ALA A 246 -13.98 -10.62 10.47
N VAL A 247 -14.79 -10.34 11.48
CA VAL A 247 -14.63 -9.16 12.34
C VAL A 247 -13.86 -9.61 13.58
N VAL A 248 -12.61 -9.17 13.69
CA VAL A 248 -11.68 -9.60 14.75
C VAL A 248 -11.66 -8.58 15.88
N ILE A 249 -11.95 -9.07 17.09
CA ILE A 249 -12.03 -8.30 18.35
C ILE A 249 -10.89 -8.68 19.28
#